data_AF-A0A1F9D605-F1
#
_entry.id   AF-A0A1F9D605-F1
#
_cell.length_a   1.000
_cell.length_b   1.000
_cell.length_c   1.000
_cell.angle_alpha   90.00
_cell.angle_beta   90.00
_cell.angle_gamma   90.00
#
_symmetry.space_group_name_H-M   'P 1'
#
loop_
_entity.id
_entity.type
_entity.pdbx_description
1 polymer ?
#
loop_
_entity_poly.entity_id
_entity_poly.type
_entity_poly.pdbx_seq_one_letter_code
_entity_poly.pdbx_strand_id
1 'polypeptide(L)' 'MKTKVSTKKVSDMAVDELKSVIHEVITEDMGAWRETFEIMADKKLMRQIKQADLDWASGAKDSYVSWDDLKNA' A
#
# COMPACT_ATOMS: atom_id res chain seq x y z
N MET A 1 -13.70 4.50 12.00
CA MET A 1 -14.25 5.87 12.17
C MET A 1 -14.58 6.38 10.78
N LYS A 2 -15.79 6.91 10.51
CA LYS A 2 -16.04 7.59 9.23
C LYS A 2 -15.42 8.98 9.33
N THR A 3 -14.43 9.28 8.50
CA THR A 3 -13.83 10.61 8.40
C THR A 3 -14.92 11.60 8.04
N LYS A 4 -15.17 12.55 8.95
CA LYS A 4 -16.15 13.61 8.74
C LYS A 4 -15.47 14.64 7.85
N VAL A 5 -15.44 14.40 6.54
CA VAL A 5 -14.86 15.34 5.58
C VAL A 5 -15.58 16.67 5.74
N SER A 6 -14.85 17.65 6.30
CA SER A 6 -15.33 19.01 6.45
C SER A 6 -15.60 19.56 5.04
N THR A 7 -16.86 19.88 4.74
CA THR A 7 -17.27 20.52 3.48
C THR A 7 -16.89 22.00 3.42
N LYS A 8 -16.15 22.53 4.41
CA LYS A 8 -15.62 23.90 4.36
C LYS A 8 -14.59 24.04 3.25
N LYS A 9 -14.58 25.20 2.60
CA LYS A 9 -13.49 25.57 1.69
C LYS A 9 -12.21 25.77 2.50
N VAL A 10 -11.06 25.43 1.91
CA VAL A 10 -9.74 25.62 2.53
C VAL A 10 -9.50 27.07 2.94
N SER A 11 -10.03 28.03 2.17
CA SER A 11 -9.97 29.47 2.47
C SER A 11 -10.64 29.87 3.78
N ASP A 12 -11.57 29.05 4.27
CA ASP A 12 -12.41 29.33 5.42
C ASP A 12 -11.94 28.57 6.68
N MET A 13 -10.81 27.85 6.57
CA MET A 13 -10.21 27.10 7.67
C MET A 13 -9.18 27.95 8.39
N ALA A 14 -9.19 27.89 9.72
CA ALA A 14 -8.07 28.39 10.50
C ALA A 14 -6.81 27.55 10.22
N VAL A 15 -5.64 28.18 10.32
CA VAL A 15 -4.35 27.50 10.07
C VAL A 15 -4.20 26.23 10.92
N ASP A 16 -4.63 26.26 12.17
CA ASP A 16 -4.52 25.10 13.06
C ASP A 16 -5.53 24.00 12.74
N GLU A 17 -6.72 24.35 12.22
CA GLU A 17 -7.67 23.37 11.68
C GLU A 17 -7.07 22.67 10.44
N LEU A 18 -6.44 23.43 9.54
CA LEU A 18 -5.79 22.89 8.36
C LEU A 18 -4.62 21.97 8.73
N LYS A 19 -3.77 22.36 9.69
CA LYS A 19 -2.69 21.51 10.20
C LYS A 19 -3.24 20.21 10.77
N SER A 20 -4.34 20.26 11.52
CA SER A 20 -4.96 19.06 12.10
C SER A 20 -5.44 18.09 11.04
N VAL A 21 -6.11 18.59 9.99
CA VAL A 21 -6.57 17.76 8.87
C VAL A 21 -5.40 17.13 8.11
N ILE A 22 -4.34 17.91 7.84
CA ILE A 22 -3.13 17.38 7.20
C ILE A 22 -2.50 16.29 8.06
N HIS A 23 -2.36 16.52 9.37
CA HIS A 23 -1.81 15.52 10.28
C HIS A 23 -2.63 14.24 10.29
N GLU A 24 -3.97 14.34 10.37
CA GLU A 24 -4.87 13.20 10.36
C GLU A 24 -4.71 12.36 9.09
N VAL A 25 -4.76 13.00 7.91
CA VAL A 25 -4.56 12.34 6.61
C VAL A 25 -3.19 11.68 6.53
N ILE A 26 -2.12 12.39 6.93
CA ILE A 26 -0.78 11.80 6.96
C ILE A 26 -0.77 10.58 7.89
N THR A 27 -1.31 10.64 9.11
CA THR A 27 -1.31 9.49 10.01
C THR A 27 -2.14 8.31 9.49
N GLU A 28 -3.27 8.56 8.84
CA GLU A 28 -4.09 7.51 8.22
C GLU A 28 -3.33 6.85 7.05
N ASP A 29 -2.72 7.64 6.16
CA ASP A 29 -2.00 7.15 4.99
C ASP A 29 -0.65 6.52 5.35
N MET A 30 0.00 6.97 6.43
CA MET A 30 1.27 6.40 6.91
C MET A 30 1.14 4.93 7.29
N GLY A 31 -0.03 4.48 7.74
CA GLY A 31 -0.28 3.06 8.01
C GLY A 31 -0.21 2.21 6.73
N ALA A 32 -0.87 2.66 5.67
CA ALA A 32 -0.86 1.99 4.37
C ALA A 32 0.53 2.08 3.69
N TRP A 33 1.20 3.22 3.83
CA TRP A 33 2.54 3.41 3.29
C TRP A 33 3.59 2.61 4.04
N ARG A 34 3.44 2.39 5.34
CA ARG A 34 4.38 1.60 6.13
C ARG A 34 4.49 0.16 5.62
N GLU A 35 3.36 -0.52 5.42
CA GLU A 35 3.36 -1.88 4.88
C GLU A 35 4.00 -1.92 3.47
N THR A 36 3.65 -0.93 2.63
CA THR A 36 4.24 -0.78 1.30
C THR A 36 5.75 -0.60 1.36
N PHE A 37 6.26 0.24 2.26
CA PHE A 37 7.70 0.47 2.44
C PHE A 37 8.40 -0.75 3.03
N GLU A 38 7.78 -1.48 3.94
CA GLU A 38 8.31 -2.73 4.50
C GLU A 38 8.47 -3.79 3.40
N ILE A 39 7.48 -3.94 2.52
CA ILE A 39 7.57 -4.82 1.32
C ILE A 39 8.68 -4.36 0.39
N MET A 40 8.74 -3.06 0.06
CA MET A 40 9.75 -2.50 -0.84
C MET A 40 11.18 -2.59 -0.27
N ALA A 41 11.33 -2.57 1.05
CA ALA A 41 12.62 -2.72 1.72
C ALA A 41 13.13 -4.17 1.68
N ASP A 42 12.23 -5.16 1.60
CA ASP A 42 12.61 -6.56 1.42
C ASP A 42 13.07 -6.83 -0.03
N LYS A 43 14.38 -6.72 -0.22
CA LYS A 43 15.04 -6.97 -1.51
C LYS A 43 14.83 -8.39 -2.04
N LYS A 44 14.62 -9.39 -1.17
CA LYS A 44 14.39 -10.77 -1.61
C LYS A 44 12.97 -10.89 -2.15
N LEU A 45 11.99 -10.41 -1.39
CA LEU A 45 10.58 -10.38 -1.81
C LEU A 45 10.40 -9.59 -3.11
N MET A 46 11.00 -8.39 -3.21
CA MET A 46 10.91 -7.58 -4.43
C MET A 46 11.52 -8.27 -5.67
N ARG A 47 12.57 -9.08 -5.50
CA ARG A 47 13.10 -9.91 -6.61
C ARG A 47 12.12 -11.01 -7.01
N GLN A 48 11.46 -11.65 -6.04
CA GLN A 48 10.46 -12.69 -6.31
C GLN A 48 9.23 -12.12 -7.02
N ILE A 49 8.73 -10.96 -6.58
CA ILE A 49 7.64 -10.23 -7.26
C ILE A 49 8.02 -9.94 -8.71
N LYS A 50 9.21 -9.36 -8.93
CA LYS A 50 9.67 -9.05 -10.29
C LYS A 50 9.81 -10.30 -11.17
N GLN A 51 10.27 -11.42 -10.61
CA GLN A 51 10.38 -12.67 -11.36
C GLN A 51 9.00 -13.22 -11.72
N ALA A 52 8.05 -13.19 -10.79
CA ALA A 52 6.67 -13.60 -11.05
C ALA A 52 6.01 -12.77 -12.17
N ASP A 53 6.24 -11.45 -12.20
CA ASP A 53 5.75 -10.57 -13.28
C ASP A 53 6.34 -10.96 -14.65
N LEU A 54 7.63 -11.30 -14.71
CA LEU A 54 8.29 -11.75 -15.94
C LEU A 54 7.78 -13.12 -16.40
N ASP A 55 7.59 -14.04 -15.45
CA ASP A 55 7.11 -15.38 -15.75
C ASP A 55 5.66 -15.35 -16.22
N TRP A 56 4.83 -14.48 -15.62
CA TRP A 56 3.47 -14.20 -16.09
C TRP A 56 3.49 -13.62 -17.51
N ALA A 57 4.30 -12.60 -17.76
CA ALA A 57 4.39 -11.94 -19.07
C ALA A 57 4.90 -12.88 -20.18
N SER A 58 5.76 -13.83 -19.84
CA SER A 58 6.27 -14.84 -20.77
C SER A 58 5.33 -16.03 -20.97
N GLY A 59 4.23 -16.11 -20.23
CA GLY A 59 3.24 -17.19 -20.32
C GLY A 59 3.76 -18.54 -19.81
N ALA A 60 4.78 -18.53 -18.94
CA ALA A 60 5.32 -19.74 -18.33
C ALA A 60 4.27 -20.33 -17.38
N LYS A 61 3.59 -21.40 -17.79
CA LYS A 61 2.53 -22.04 -16.98
C LYS A 61 3.06 -22.71 -15.72
N ASP A 62 4.34 -23.08 -15.71
CA ASP A 62 4.98 -23.84 -14.62
C ASP A 62 5.58 -22.95 -13.52
N SER A 63 5.53 -21.62 -13.68
CA SER A 63 6.04 -20.66 -12.69
C SER A 63 5.02 -20.28 -11.61
N TYR A 64 3.74 -20.54 -11.86
CA TYR A 64 2.68 -20.30 -10.91
C TYR A 64 2.47 -21.55 -10.05
N VAL A 65 2.75 -21.42 -8.75
CA VAL A 65 2.39 -22.42 -7.75
C VAL A 65 1.19 -21.91 -6.99
N SER A 66 0.12 -22.71 -6.89
CA SER A 66 -1.08 -22.28 -6.17
C SER A 66 -0.81 -22.18 -4.67
N TRP A 67 -1.54 -21.30 -3.99
CA TRP A 67 -1.44 -21.16 -2.54
C TRP A 67 -1.81 -22.45 -1.79
N ASP A 68 -2.72 -23.25 -2.36
CA ASP A 68 -3.13 -24.54 -1.83
C ASP A 68 -1.99 -25.57 -1.87
N ASP A 69 -1.13 -25.51 -2.90
CA ASP A 69 0.04 -26.38 -3.02
C ASP A 69 1.15 -25.95 -2.05
N LEU A 70 1.34 -24.64 -1.84
CA LEU A 70 2.36 -24.10 -0.93
C LEU A 70 2.03 -24.33 0.54
N LYS A 71 0.75 -24.28 0.93
CA LYS A 71 0.35 -24.41 2.34
C LYS A 71 0.48 -25.85 2.88
N ASN A 72 0.45 -26.84 1.99
CA ASN A 72 0.48 -28.26 2.33
C ASN A 72 1.85 -28.93 2.09
N ALA A 73 2.87 -28.17 1.69
CA ALA A 73 4.24 -28.61 1.47
C ALA A 73 5.12 -28.41 2.72
#